data_AF-A0A3E0RI45-F1
#
_entry.id   AF-A0A3E0RI45-F1
#
_cell.length_a   1.000
_cell.length_b   1.000
_cell.length_c   1.000
_cell.angle_alpha   90.00
_cell.angle_beta   90.00
_cell.angle_gamma   90.00
#
_symmetry.space_group_name_H-M   'P 1'
#
loop_
_entity.id
_entity.type
_entity.pdbx_description
1 polymer ?
#
loop_
_entity_poly.entity_id
_entity_poly.type
_entity_poly.pdbx_seq_one_letter_code
_entity_poly.pdbx_strand_id
1 'polypeptide(L)'
;MGEELEKAGYHPADVNGDNKVDAEEKAMYLEFKRKELEDADAMRDAQRKMTWFALAGMLLYPAVVMTTEFMGLHQAATILGDMAAVYFVSVAGIVAAFFGAQAWSGKK
;
A
#
# COMPACT_ATOMS: atom_id res chain seq x y z
N MET A 1 -12.31 13.40 14.77
CA MET A 1 -11.03 14.11 14.96
C MET A 1 -11.19 15.55 15.45
N GLY A 2 -12.34 16.23 15.24
CA GLY A 2 -12.55 17.59 15.79
C GLY A 2 -12.93 17.64 17.27
N GLU A 3 -13.51 16.56 17.82
CA GLU A 3 -14.10 16.56 19.17
C GLU A 3 -13.19 15.97 20.28
N GLU A 4 -12.03 15.41 19.92
CA GLU A 4 -11.07 14.89 20.92
C GLU A 4 -10.00 15.91 21.32
N LEU A 5 -9.90 17.02 20.58
CA LEU A 5 -8.92 18.09 20.81
C LEU A 5 -9.29 19.01 21.99
N GLU A 6 -10.51 18.93 22.50
CA GLU A 6 -10.95 19.74 23.66
C GLU A 6 -10.56 19.14 25.02
N LYS A 7 -10.04 17.89 25.05
CA LYS A 7 -9.66 17.19 26.29
C LYS A 7 -8.18 17.29 26.68
N ALA A 8 -7.32 17.72 25.77
CA ALA A 8 -5.93 18.07 26.07
C ALA A 8 -5.80 19.57 25.85
N GLY A 9 -5.66 20.36 26.92
CA GLY A 9 -5.67 21.82 26.88
C GLY A 9 -4.52 22.50 26.10
N TYR A 10 -3.94 21.85 25.10
CA TYR A 10 -2.85 22.35 24.27
C TYR A 10 -3.19 22.17 22.80
N HIS A 11 -3.01 23.23 22.00
CA HIS A 11 -3.19 23.16 20.55
C HIS A 11 -2.02 22.36 19.96
N PRO A 12 -2.21 21.44 19.00
CA PRO A 12 -1.13 20.64 18.39
C PRO A 12 -0.09 21.44 17.60
N ALA A 13 -0.23 22.77 17.55
CA ALA A 13 0.70 23.70 16.94
C ALA A 13 1.52 24.46 18.00
N ASP A 14 1.19 24.33 19.29
CA ASP A 14 1.92 24.92 20.41
C ASP A 14 3.16 24.03 20.68
N VAL A 15 4.33 24.48 20.23
CA VAL A 15 5.58 23.72 20.29
C VAL A 15 6.30 23.99 21.62
N ASN A 16 5.99 25.11 22.27
CA ASN A 16 6.64 25.60 23.48
C ASN A 16 5.81 25.35 24.77
N GLY A 17 4.54 24.95 24.67
CA GLY A 17 3.63 24.64 25.77
C GLY A 17 3.04 25.85 26.49
N ASP A 18 3.07 27.04 25.89
CA ASP A 18 2.67 28.30 26.51
C ASP A 18 1.17 28.62 26.39
N ASN A 19 0.37 27.70 25.81
CA ASN A 19 -1.05 27.82 25.51
C ASN A 19 -1.39 28.94 24.50
N LYS A 20 -0.40 29.49 23.78
CA LYS A 20 -0.57 30.54 22.77
C LYS A 20 0.23 30.19 21.51
N VAL A 21 -0.49 29.82 20.45
CA VAL A 21 0.14 29.57 19.16
C VAL A 21 0.65 30.89 18.56
N ASP A 22 1.97 31.05 18.48
CA ASP A 22 2.58 32.18 17.78
C ASP A 22 2.50 32.03 16.25
N ALA A 23 2.68 33.11 15.49
CA ALA A 23 2.62 33.11 14.05
C ALA A 23 3.66 32.16 13.41
N GLU A 24 4.85 32.05 14.02
CA GLU A 24 5.91 31.15 13.58
C GLU A 24 5.55 29.67 13.82
N GLU A 25 4.97 29.35 14.97
CA GLU A 25 4.53 27.99 15.31
C GLU A 25 3.37 27.52 14.44
N LYS A 26 2.42 28.43 14.14
CA LYS A 26 1.34 28.18 13.20
C LYS A 26 1.87 27.93 11.78
N ALA A 27 2.87 28.70 11.34
CA ALA A 27 3.50 28.51 10.03
C ALA A 27 4.20 27.16 9.96
N MET A 28 4.96 26.80 11.00
CA MET A 28 5.62 25.50 11.11
C MET A 28 4.62 24.34 11.09
N TYR A 29 3.52 24.42 11.84
CA TYR A 29 2.47 23.39 11.84
C TYR A 29 1.82 23.21 10.45
N LEU A 30 1.57 24.31 9.73
CA LEU A 30 1.01 24.27 8.38
C LEU A 30 1.99 23.65 7.37
N GLU A 31 3.30 23.92 7.50
CA GLU A 31 4.32 23.27 6.67
C GLU A 31 4.42 21.76 6.94
N PHE A 32 4.40 21.34 8.21
CA PHE A 32 4.37 19.92 8.57
C PHE A 32 3.12 19.22 8.04
N LYS A 33 1.94 19.84 8.20
CA LYS A 33 0.70 19.30 7.64
C LYS A 33 0.74 19.21 6.12
N ARG A 34 1.37 20.16 5.44
CA ARG A 34 1.52 20.12 3.98
C ARG A 34 2.42 18.97 3.52
N LYS A 35 3.56 18.75 4.18
CA LYS A 35 4.46 17.62 3.87
C LYS A 35 3.80 16.27 4.16
N GLU A 36 3.08 16.15 5.27
CA GLU A 36 2.33 14.93 5.61
C GLU A 36 1.29 14.60 4.53
N LEU A 37 0.61 15.61 3.99
CA LEU A 37 -0.35 15.43 2.88
C LEU A 37 0.35 15.04 1.56
N GLU A 38 1.50 15.65 1.24
CA GLU A 38 2.30 15.25 0.07
C GLU A 38 2.81 13.81 0.16
N ASP A 39 3.31 13.40 1.33
CA ASP A 39 3.75 12.02 1.57
C ASP A 39 2.58 11.03 1.47
N ALA A 40 1.40 11.39 1.97
CA ALA A 40 0.21 10.56 1.86
C ALA A 40 -0.21 10.32 0.40
N ASP A 41 -0.18 11.36 -0.44
CA ASP A 41 -0.50 11.22 -1.86
C ASP A 41 0.58 10.41 -2.61
N ALA A 42 1.87 10.58 -2.28
CA ALA A 42 2.94 9.76 -2.84
C ALA A 42 2.79 8.27 -2.49
N MET A 43 2.39 7.94 -1.26
CA MET A 43 2.11 6.55 -0.86
C MET A 43 0.94 5.95 -1.63
N ARG A 44 -0.12 6.71 -1.92
CA ARG A 44 -1.27 6.23 -2.71
C ARG A 44 -0.88 5.88 -4.13
N ASP A 45 -0.05 6.71 -4.76
CA ASP A 45 0.45 6.44 -6.11
C ASP A 45 1.42 5.26 -6.14
N ALA A 46 2.27 5.12 -5.13
CA ALA A 46 3.14 3.96 -4.96
C ALA A 46 2.33 2.66 -4.81
N GLN A 47 1.30 2.67 -3.97
CA GLN A 47 0.40 1.52 -3.79
C GLN A 47 -0.30 1.13 -5.09
N ARG A 48 -0.81 2.10 -5.86
CA ARG A 48 -1.46 1.85 -7.16
C ARG A 48 -0.50 1.17 -8.14
N LYS A 49 0.73 1.67 -8.28
CA LYS A 49 1.74 1.08 -9.17
C LYS A 49 2.12 -0.34 -8.74
N MET A 50 2.27 -0.57 -7.44
CA MET A 50 2.50 -1.91 -6.89
C MET A 50 1.34 -2.87 -7.16
N THR A 51 0.10 -2.43 -7.02
CA THR A 51 -1.07 -3.28 -7.31
C THR A 51 -1.11 -3.68 -8.78
N TRP A 52 -0.79 -2.76 -9.70
CA TRP A 52 -0.69 -3.09 -11.12
C TRP A 52 0.40 -4.11 -11.43
N PHE A 53 1.57 -4.00 -10.79
CA PHE A 53 2.63 -4.99 -10.94
C PHE A 53 2.21 -6.37 -10.42
N ALA A 54 1.56 -6.42 -9.25
CA ALA A 54 1.04 -7.66 -8.68
C ALA A 54 -0.05 -8.29 -9.55
N LEU A 55 -0.98 -7.49 -10.11
CA LEU A 55 -2.00 -7.95 -11.04
C LEU A 55 -1.40 -8.52 -12.32
N ALA A 56 -0.40 -7.84 -12.90
CA ALA A 56 0.31 -8.33 -14.08
C ALA A 56 1.03 -9.65 -13.79
N GLY A 57 1.67 -9.78 -12.62
CA GLY A 57 2.34 -11.01 -12.17
C GLY A 57 1.39 -12.19 -12.01
N MET A 58 0.18 -11.98 -11.46
CA MET A 58 -0.83 -13.04 -11.36
C MET A 58 -1.38 -13.47 -12.73
N LEU A 59 -1.49 -12.55 -13.68
CA LEU A 59 -1.98 -12.85 -15.03
C LEU A 59 -0.95 -13.55 -15.92
N LEU A 60 0.34 -13.41 -15.60
CA LEU A 60 1.44 -13.98 -16.39
C LEU A 60 1.35 -15.51 -16.48
N TYR A 61 1.02 -16.20 -15.39
CA TYR A 61 0.95 -17.65 -15.36
C TYR A 61 -0.14 -18.22 -16.30
N PRO A 62 -1.42 -17.79 -16.23
CA PRO A 62 -2.43 -18.15 -17.23
C PRO A 62 -2.05 -17.82 -18.67
N ALA A 63 -1.41 -16.67 -18.89
CA ALA A 63 -0.99 -16.26 -20.23
C ALA A 63 0.05 -17.23 -20.83
N VAL A 64 0.99 -17.73 -20.00
CA VAL A 64 1.96 -18.74 -20.41
C VAL A 64 1.28 -20.08 -20.69
N VAL A 65 0.35 -20.51 -19.84
CA VAL A 65 -0.43 -21.76 -20.05
C VAL A 65 -1.19 -21.72 -21.38
N MET A 66 -1.88 -20.61 -21.66
CA MET A 66 -2.56 -20.38 -22.95
C MET A 66 -1.57 -20.43 -24.12
N THR A 67 -0.40 -19.80 -23.98
CA THR A 67 0.62 -19.78 -25.04
C THR A 67 1.19 -21.19 -25.32
N THR A 68 1.40 -22.02 -24.29
CA THR A 68 1.85 -23.40 -24.47
C THR A 68 0.83 -24.27 -25.21
N GLU A 69 -0.46 -24.06 -24.99
CA GLU A 69 -1.52 -24.72 -25.78
C GLU A 69 -1.49 -24.27 -27.25
N PHE A 70 -1.32 -22.96 -27.51
CA PHE A 70 -1.21 -22.45 -28.89
C PHE A 70 0.02 -22.98 -29.63
N MET A 71 1.10 -23.31 -28.92
CA MET A 71 2.31 -23.92 -29.49
C MET A 71 2.20 -25.45 -29.65
N GLY A 72 1.08 -26.07 -29.25
CA GLY A 72 0.85 -27.51 -29.36
C GLY A 72 1.59 -28.36 -28.32
N LEU A 73 2.16 -27.76 -27.26
CA LEU A 73 2.79 -28.50 -26.16
C LEU A 73 1.75 -28.94 -25.13
N HIS A 74 0.82 -29.80 -25.55
CA HIS A 74 -0.33 -30.20 -24.75
C HIS A 74 0.07 -30.83 -23.40
N GLN A 75 1.14 -31.65 -23.38
CA GLN A 75 1.65 -32.25 -22.15
C GLN A 75 2.24 -31.22 -21.17
N ALA A 76 2.89 -30.17 -21.68
CA ALA A 76 3.41 -29.09 -20.82
C ALA A 76 2.26 -28.26 -20.25
N ALA A 77 1.23 -27.99 -21.04
CA ALA A 77 0.05 -27.25 -20.62
C ALA A 77 -0.78 -27.99 -19.56
N THR A 78 -0.93 -29.33 -19.67
CA THR A 78 -1.59 -30.12 -18.62
C THR A 78 -0.80 -30.09 -17.31
N ILE A 79 0.52 -30.32 -17.35
CA ILE A 79 1.37 -30.27 -16.14
C ILE A 79 1.34 -28.88 -15.50
N LEU A 80 1.41 -27.82 -16.31
CA LEU A 80 1.26 -26.45 -15.81
C LEU A 80 -0.14 -26.27 -15.22
N GLY A 81 -1.22 -26.67 -15.91
CA GLY A 81 -2.59 -26.57 -15.40
C GLY A 81 -2.79 -27.25 -14.04
N ASP A 82 -2.22 -28.43 -13.84
CA ASP A 82 -2.32 -29.20 -12.60
C ASP A 82 -1.62 -28.52 -11.41
N MET A 83 -0.60 -27.70 -11.66
CA MET A 83 0.09 -26.93 -10.63
C MET A 83 -0.53 -25.55 -10.38
N ALA A 84 -1.56 -25.15 -11.13
CA ALA A 84 -2.12 -23.81 -11.09
C ALA A 84 -2.59 -23.42 -9.69
N ALA A 85 -3.28 -24.33 -8.99
CA ALA A 85 -3.79 -24.08 -7.65
C ALA A 85 -2.65 -23.74 -6.67
N VAL A 86 -1.54 -24.47 -6.71
CA VAL A 86 -0.38 -24.24 -5.83
C VAL A 86 0.29 -22.90 -6.15
N TYR A 87 0.39 -22.56 -7.44
CA TYR A 87 0.98 -21.29 -7.87
C TYR A 87 0.14 -20.10 -7.38
N PHE A 88 -1.17 -20.12 -7.60
CA PHE A 88 -2.07 -19.05 -7.16
C PHE A 88 -2.10 -18.88 -5.65
N VAL A 89 -2.20 -19.97 -4.89
CA VAL A 89 -2.19 -19.92 -3.42
C VAL A 89 -0.86 -19.37 -2.90
N SER A 90 0.27 -19.78 -3.50
CA SER A 90 1.60 -19.30 -3.09
C SER A 90 1.79 -17.81 -3.38
N VAL A 91 1.44 -17.36 -4.59
CA VAL A 91 1.56 -15.94 -4.99
C VAL A 91 0.62 -15.07 -4.16
N ALA A 92 -0.64 -15.50 -3.97
CA ALA A 92 -1.58 -14.79 -3.11
C ALA A 92 -1.09 -14.70 -1.66
N GLY A 93 -0.45 -15.75 -1.14
CA GLY A 93 0.16 -15.75 0.18
C GLY A 93 1.28 -14.72 0.33
N ILE A 94 2.20 -14.65 -0.65
CA ILE A 94 3.30 -13.65 -0.63
C ILE A 94 2.73 -12.22 -0.72
N VAL A 95 1.77 -12.00 -1.61
CA VAL A 95 1.12 -10.70 -1.80
C VAL A 95 0.37 -10.30 -0.53
N ALA A 96 -0.39 -11.21 0.07
CA ALA A 96 -1.10 -10.97 1.33
C ALA A 96 -0.15 -10.68 2.50
N ALA A 97 0.98 -11.38 2.59
CA ALA A 97 2.00 -11.10 3.60
C ALA A 97 2.60 -9.69 3.42
N PHE A 98 2.89 -9.29 2.18
CA PHE A 98 3.48 -7.99 1.88
C PHE A 98 2.51 -6.82 2.14
N PHE A 99 1.28 -6.92 1.65
CA PHE A 99 0.23 -5.92 1.90
C PHE A 99 -0.22 -5.92 3.37
N GLY A 100 -0.28 -7.09 4.01
CA GLY A 100 -0.58 -7.24 5.43
C GLY A 100 0.49 -6.58 6.32
N ALA A 101 1.76 -6.76 5.98
CA ALA A 101 2.87 -6.10 6.67
C ALA A 101 2.84 -4.57 6.51
N GLN A 102 2.56 -4.06 5.30
CA GLN A 102 2.40 -2.61 5.08
C GLN A 102 1.21 -2.03 5.85
N ALA A 103 0.06 -2.72 5.86
CA ALA A 103 -1.11 -2.28 6.61
C ALA A 103 -0.87 -2.27 8.12
N TRP A 104 -0.10 -3.23 8.64
CA TRP A 104 0.31 -3.24 10.05
C TRP A 104 1.30 -2.11 10.36
N SER A 105 2.26 -1.85 9.47
CA SER A 105 3.26 -0.79 9.66
C SER A 105 2.66 0.61 9.63
N GLY A 106 1.61 0.85 8.85
CA GLY A 106 0.91 2.15 8.78
C GLY A 106 -0.07 2.41 9.92
N LYS A 107 -0.31 1.42 10.79
CA LYS A 107 -1.21 1.52 11.95
C LYS A 107 -0.50 1.95 13.24
N LYS A 108 0.81 2.12 13.19
CA LYS A 108 1.67 2.42 14.34
C LYS A 108 2.08 3.89 14.35
#